data_AF-A0A7L5SM31-F1
#
_entry.id   AF-A0A7L5SM31-F1
#
_cell.length_a   1.000
_cell.length_b   1.000
_cell.length_c   1.000
_cell.angle_alpha   90.00
_cell.angle_beta   90.00
_cell.angle_gamma   90.00
#
_symmetry.space_group_name_H-M   'P 1'
#
loop_
_entity.id
_entity.type
_entity.pdbx_description
1 polymer ?
#
loop_
_entity_poly.entity_id
_entity_poly.type
_entity_poly.pdbx_seq_one_letter_code
_entity_poly.pdbx_strand_id
1 'polypeptide(L)'
;MSPADLAVDSGRCLAELGNARQAHRLIDDGIATLPTARNKTRAVFLAYKAENYLHTGDPEQAAAAAAASWTLAHRVNAPRCINMVRDLEPHFTSHARATGISDLLETFRAAS
;
A
#
# COMPACT_ATOMS: atom_id res chain seq x y z
N MET A 1 12.94 3.22 -16.66
CA MET A 1 11.90 2.40 -16.02
C MET A 1 12.50 1.03 -15.77
N SER A 2 12.53 0.56 -14.51
CA SER A 2 13.13 -0.72 -14.14
C SER A 2 12.11 -1.87 -14.22
N PRO A 3 12.56 -3.15 -14.24
CA PRO A 3 11.64 -4.31 -14.19
C PRO A 3 10.69 -4.27 -12.99
N ALA A 4 11.15 -3.75 -11.83
CA ALA A 4 10.33 -3.57 -10.65
C ALA A 4 9.18 -2.57 -10.88
N ASP A 5 9.46 -1.46 -11.58
CA ASP A 5 8.44 -0.45 -11.88
C ASP A 5 7.39 -1.04 -12.83
N LEU A 6 7.84 -1.75 -13.88
CA LEU A 6 6.95 -2.43 -14.84
C LEU A 6 6.06 -3.48 -14.17
N ALA A 7 6.61 -4.26 -13.24
CA ALA A 7 5.84 -5.27 -12.52
C ALA A 7 4.73 -4.62 -11.69
N VAL A 8 5.04 -3.57 -10.91
CA VAL A 8 4.03 -2.88 -10.09
C VAL A 8 2.98 -2.18 -10.96
N ASP A 9 3.38 -1.47 -12.02
CA ASP A 9 2.44 -0.78 -12.90
C ASP A 9 1.51 -1.78 -13.62
N SER A 10 2.06 -2.91 -14.09
CA SER A 10 1.25 -4.00 -14.67
C SER A 10 0.29 -4.60 -13.65
N GLY A 11 0.75 -4.77 -12.40
CA GLY A 11 -0.09 -5.25 -11.32
C GLY A 11 -1.27 -4.33 -11.03
N ARG A 12 -1.04 -3.01 -11.01
CA ARG A 12 -2.11 -2.01 -10.85
C ARG A 12 -3.15 -2.10 -11.97
N CYS A 13 -2.72 -2.15 -13.23
CA CYS A 13 -3.64 -2.31 -14.35
C CYS A 13 -4.45 -3.62 -14.24
N LEU A 14 -3.82 -4.72 -13.81
CA LEU A 14 -4.52 -6.00 -13.66
C LEU A 14 -5.56 -5.98 -12.54
N ALA A 15 -5.35 -5.23 -11.47
CA ALA A 15 -6.33 -5.09 -10.40
C ALA A 15 -7.55 -4.27 -10.85
N GLU A 16 -7.34 -3.20 -11.61
CA GLU A 16 -8.43 -2.44 -12.25
C GLU A 16 -9.26 -3.32 -13.20
N LEU A 17 -8.63 -4.33 -13.83
CA LEU A 17 -9.28 -5.33 -14.66
C LEU A 17 -9.90 -6.51 -13.87
N GLY A 18 -9.88 -6.47 -12.53
CA GLY A 18 -10.43 -7.51 -11.66
C GLY A 18 -9.55 -8.75 -11.48
N ASN A 19 -8.32 -8.77 -12.01
CA ASN A 19 -7.38 -9.88 -11.87
C ASN A 19 -6.51 -9.73 -10.60
N ALA A 20 -7.18 -9.68 -9.45
CA ALA A 20 -6.59 -9.41 -8.13
C ALA A 20 -5.39 -10.32 -7.81
N ARG A 21 -5.50 -11.63 -8.05
CA ARG A 21 -4.43 -12.58 -7.72
C ARG A 21 -3.15 -12.32 -8.52
N GLN A 22 -3.27 -12.02 -9.81
CA GLN A 22 -2.08 -11.72 -10.62
C GLN A 22 -1.53 -10.33 -10.30
N ALA A 23 -2.41 -9.36 -10.04
CA ALA A 23 -2.03 -8.03 -9.59
C ALA A 23 -1.15 -8.07 -8.33
N HIS A 24 -1.61 -8.74 -7.28
CA HIS A 24 -0.88 -8.82 -6.01
C HIS A 24 0.48 -9.48 -6.16
N ARG A 25 0.59 -10.56 -6.96
CA ARG A 25 1.87 -11.22 -7.23
C ARG A 25 2.87 -10.27 -7.90
N LEU A 26 2.46 -9.57 -8.95
CA LEU A 26 3.35 -8.66 -9.67
C LEU A 26 3.78 -7.46 -8.82
N ILE A 27 2.88 -6.95 -7.98
CA ILE A 27 3.21 -5.88 -7.03
C ILE A 27 4.24 -6.38 -6.00
N ASP A 28 4.06 -7.58 -5.46
CA ASP A 28 4.99 -8.18 -4.50
C ASP A 28 6.37 -8.46 -5.11
N ASP A 29 6.42 -8.99 -6.33
CA ASP A 29 7.67 -9.23 -7.04
C ASP A 29 8.42 -7.90 -7.30
N GLY A 30 7.68 -6.86 -7.73
CA GLY A 30 8.23 -5.52 -7.92
C GLY A 30 8.78 -4.92 -6.63
N ILE A 31 8.05 -5.06 -5.52
CA ILE A 31 8.51 -4.60 -4.20
C ILE A 31 9.74 -5.39 -3.74
N ALA A 32 9.75 -6.71 -3.87
CA ALA A 32 10.84 -7.57 -3.40
C ALA A 32 12.17 -7.26 -4.09
N THR A 33 12.13 -6.87 -5.37
CA THR A 33 13.32 -6.62 -6.18
C THR A 33 13.91 -5.21 -6.05
N LEU A 34 13.24 -4.28 -5.36
CA LEU A 34 13.76 -2.91 -5.18
C LEU A 34 14.98 -2.87 -4.23
N PRO A 35 16.08 -2.20 -4.62
CA PRO A 35 17.19 -1.97 -3.69
C PRO A 35 16.80 -0.98 -2.58
N THR A 36 17.47 -1.04 -1.43
CA THR A 36 17.23 -0.16 -0.27
C THR A 36 17.35 1.33 -0.59
N ALA A 37 18.22 1.70 -1.55
CA ALA A 37 18.33 3.07 -2.06
C ALA A 37 17.00 3.63 -2.62
N ARG A 38 16.06 2.75 -2.98
CA ARG A 38 14.73 3.09 -3.52
C ARG A 38 13.61 2.95 -2.49
N ASN A 39 13.90 3.11 -1.19
CA ASN A 39 12.88 3.02 -0.14
C ASN A 39 11.70 4.00 -0.33
N LYS A 40 11.91 5.18 -0.92
CA LYS A 40 10.80 6.08 -1.29
C LYS A 40 9.86 5.44 -2.33
N THR A 41 10.41 4.80 -3.35
CA THR A 41 9.61 4.02 -4.33
C THR A 41 8.91 2.85 -3.65
N ARG A 42 9.60 2.12 -2.77
CA ARG A 42 9.01 1.01 -2.01
C ARG A 42 7.79 1.45 -1.20
N ALA A 43 7.84 2.62 -0.55
CA ALA A 43 6.69 3.17 0.16
C ALA A 43 5.51 3.47 -0.79
N VAL A 44 5.77 4.06 -1.96
CA VAL A 44 4.73 4.27 -2.99
C VAL A 44 4.09 2.94 -3.42
N PHE A 45 4.89 1.90 -3.68
CA PHE A 45 4.38 0.61 -4.12
C PHE A 45 3.56 -0.11 -3.05
N LEU A 46 3.95 0.02 -1.77
CA LEU A 46 3.17 -0.48 -0.64
C LEU A 46 1.82 0.27 -0.51
N ALA A 47 1.78 1.58 -0.77
CA ALA A 47 0.52 2.32 -0.81
C ALA A 47 -0.39 1.85 -1.95
N TYR A 48 0.15 1.62 -3.15
CA TYR A 48 -0.62 1.01 -4.25
C TYR A 48 -1.10 -0.40 -3.93
N LYS A 49 -0.31 -1.18 -3.19
CA LYS A 49 -0.74 -2.51 -2.73
C LYS A 49 -1.93 -2.41 -1.77
N ALA A 50 -1.90 -1.45 -0.84
CA ALA A 50 -2.99 -1.20 0.09
C ALA A 50 -4.29 -0.81 -0.62
N GLU A 51 -4.20 0.12 -1.57
CA GLU A 51 -5.32 0.54 -2.41
C GLU A 51 -5.93 -0.63 -3.19
N ASN A 52 -5.08 -1.48 -3.79
CA ASN A 52 -5.55 -2.66 -4.52
C ASN A 52 -6.30 -3.65 -3.63
N TYR A 53 -5.78 -3.94 -2.44
CA TYR A 53 -6.48 -4.82 -1.50
C TYR A 53 -7.82 -4.24 -1.03
N LEU A 54 -7.93 -2.92 -0.82
CA LEU A 54 -9.22 -2.29 -0.52
C LEU A 54 -10.19 -2.45 -1.69
N HIS A 55 -9.70 -2.28 -2.92
CA HIS A 55 -10.51 -2.44 -4.13
C HIS A 55 -11.00 -3.88 -4.32
N THR A 56 -10.18 -4.88 -3.96
CA THR A 56 -10.51 -6.30 -4.13
C THR A 56 -11.25 -6.92 -2.94
N GLY A 57 -11.52 -6.15 -1.88
CA GLY A 57 -12.29 -6.59 -0.73
C GLY A 57 -11.48 -7.33 0.34
N ASP A 58 -10.17 -7.07 0.42
CA ASP A 58 -9.24 -7.68 1.38
C ASP A 58 -8.71 -6.64 2.41
N PRO A 59 -9.58 -6.08 3.28
CA PRO A 59 -9.26 -4.89 4.07
C PRO A 59 -8.16 -5.12 5.11
N GLU A 60 -7.97 -6.35 5.61
CA GLU A 60 -6.88 -6.69 6.54
C GLU A 60 -5.51 -6.67 5.83
N GLN A 61 -5.45 -7.18 4.60
CA GLN A 61 -4.23 -7.15 3.78
C GLN A 61 -3.91 -5.72 3.35
N ALA A 62 -4.95 -4.93 3.07
CA ALA A 62 -4.79 -3.50 2.83
C ALA A 62 -4.19 -2.79 4.05
N ALA A 63 -4.67 -3.09 5.25
CA ALA A 63 -4.18 -2.48 6.48
C ALA A 63 -2.70 -2.79 6.73
N ALA A 64 -2.30 -4.05 6.52
CA ALA A 64 -0.90 -4.47 6.64
C ALA A 64 0.01 -3.73 5.64
N ALA A 65 -0.41 -3.60 4.38
CA ALA A 65 0.34 -2.88 3.35
C ALA A 65 0.42 -1.36 3.65
N ALA A 66 -0.69 -0.76 4.11
CA ALA A 66 -0.76 0.64 4.51
C ALA A 66 0.16 0.94 5.70
N ALA A 67 0.15 0.09 6.73
CA ALA A 67 1.04 0.20 7.88
C ALA A 67 2.52 0.13 7.45
N ALA A 68 2.88 -0.83 6.60
CA ALA A 68 4.24 -0.96 6.08
C ALA A 68 4.69 0.27 5.27
N SER A 69 3.81 0.81 4.42
CA SER A 69 4.04 2.04 3.68
C SER A 69 4.25 3.22 4.62
N TRP A 70 3.35 3.40 5.59
CA TRP A 70 3.36 4.47 6.58
C TRP A 70 4.66 4.49 7.38
N THR A 71 5.04 3.36 7.97
CA THR A 71 6.29 3.23 8.75
C THR A 71 7.51 3.56 7.90
N LEU A 72 7.57 3.05 6.67
CA LEU A 72 8.69 3.32 5.78
C LEU A 72 8.73 4.80 5.36
N ALA A 73 7.58 5.38 5.02
CA ALA A 73 7.45 6.76 4.59
C ALA A 73 7.91 7.75 5.66
N HIS A 74 7.56 7.51 6.94
CA HIS A 74 8.06 8.29 8.06
C HIS A 74 9.58 8.15 8.21
N ARG A 75 10.10 6.92 8.14
CA ARG A 75 11.54 6.64 8.26
C ARG A 75 12.38 7.38 7.20
N VAL A 76 11.88 7.51 5.98
CA VAL A 76 12.62 8.12 4.85
C VAL A 76 12.18 9.55 4.52
N ASN A 77 11.38 10.16 5.39
CA ASN A 77 10.80 11.49 5.23
C ASN A 77 10.14 11.69 3.84
N ALA A 78 9.13 10.86 3.54
CA ALA A 78 8.39 10.86 2.29
C ALA A 78 6.93 11.33 2.51
N PRO A 79 6.69 12.64 2.68
CA PRO A 79 5.35 13.19 3.00
C PRO A 79 4.28 12.84 1.95
N ARG A 80 4.67 12.71 0.68
CA ARG A 80 3.75 12.24 -0.37
C ARG A 80 3.20 10.84 -0.06
N CYS A 81 4.04 9.91 0.39
CA CYS A 81 3.61 8.55 0.69
C CYS A 81 2.71 8.50 1.93
N ILE A 82 2.99 9.37 2.91
CA ILE A 82 2.13 9.56 4.10
C ILE A 82 0.73 9.99 3.66
N ASN A 83 0.64 11.01 2.80
CA ASN A 83 -0.64 11.48 2.28
C ASN A 83 -1.37 10.39 1.49
N MET A 84 -0.68 9.66 0.60
CA MET A 84 -1.30 8.57 -0.16
C MET A 84 -1.95 7.52 0.73
N VAL A 85 -1.32 7.17 1.85
CA VAL A 85 -1.89 6.19 2.79
C VAL A 85 -3.04 6.81 3.60
N ARG A 86 -2.91 8.08 4.01
CA ARG A 86 -3.96 8.79 4.73
C ARG A 86 -5.22 9.01 3.90
N ASP A 87 -5.08 9.21 2.59
CA ASP A 87 -6.21 9.36 1.67
C ASP A 87 -7.08 8.07 1.61
N LEU A 88 -6.56 6.92 2.07
CA LEU A 88 -7.30 5.67 2.18
C LEU A 88 -8.12 5.54 3.48
N GLU A 89 -7.93 6.44 4.46
CA GLU A 89 -8.60 6.40 5.78
C GLU A 89 -10.14 6.24 5.71
N PRO A 90 -10.87 6.94 4.81
CA PRO A 90 -12.32 6.78 4.71
C PRO A 90 -12.73 5.35 4.32
N HIS A 91 -11.94 4.69 3.48
CA HIS A 91 -12.19 3.31 3.06
C HIS A 91 -11.93 2.34 4.22
N PHE A 92 -10.87 2.53 4.99
CA PHE A 92 -10.58 1.74 6.19
C PHE A 92 -11.66 1.90 7.27
N THR A 93 -12.23 3.09 7.43
CA THR A 93 -13.28 3.36 8.43
C THR A 93 -14.51 2.45 8.23
N SER A 94 -14.85 2.13 6.97
CA SER A 94 -15.95 1.20 6.64
C SER A 94 -15.69 -0.25 7.10
N HIS A 95 -14.43 -0.56 7.42
CA HIS A 95 -13.96 -1.87 7.87
C HIS A 95 -13.38 -1.84 9.28
N ALA A 96 -13.71 -0.84 10.11
CA ALA A 96 -13.06 -0.62 11.41
C ALA A 96 -12.98 -1.85 12.36
N ARG A 97 -13.87 -2.83 12.19
CA ARG A 97 -13.89 -4.09 12.98
C ARG A 97 -12.97 -5.19 12.46
N ALA A 98 -12.40 -5.06 11.27
CA ALA A 98 -11.47 -6.06 10.73
C ALA A 98 -10.08 -5.91 11.38
N THR A 99 -9.34 -7.01 11.39
CA THR A 99 -8.07 -7.12 12.12
C THR A 99 -7.06 -6.06 11.65
N GLY A 100 -6.41 -5.38 12.60
CA GLY A 100 -5.34 -4.41 12.34
C GLY A 100 -5.80 -3.04 11.81
N ILE A 101 -7.08 -2.86 11.49
CA ILE A 101 -7.59 -1.58 10.98
C ILE A 101 -7.74 -0.53 12.08
N SER A 102 -8.24 -0.93 13.26
CA SER A 102 -8.36 -0.01 14.38
C SER A 102 -7.01 0.60 14.77
N ASP A 103 -5.97 -0.22 14.89
CA ASP A 103 -4.60 0.22 15.20
C ASP A 103 -4.04 1.15 14.11
N LEU A 104 -4.33 0.86 12.83
CA LEU A 104 -3.93 1.72 11.72
C LEU A 104 -4.60 3.10 11.80
N LEU A 105 -5.91 3.14 12.06
CA LEU A 105 -6.67 4.39 12.20
C LEU A 105 -6.20 5.20 13.42
N GLU A 106 -5.86 4.54 14.53
CA GLU A 106 -5.24 5.20 15.68
C GLU A 106 -3.88 5.81 15.32
N THR A 107 -3.07 5.10 14.53
CA THR A 107 -1.79 5.60 14.04
C THR A 107 -1.95 6.87 13.20
N PHE A 108 -2.96 6.93 12.31
CA PHE A 108 -3.22 8.13 11.50
C PHE A 108 -3.65 9.32 12.36
N ARG A 109 -4.49 9.07 13.37
CA ARG A 109 -4.94 10.10 14.32
C ARG A 109 -3.79 10.66 15.16
N ALA A 110 -2.88 9.81 15.62
CA ALA A 110 -1.77 10.19 16.49
C ALA A 110 -0.68 11.03 15.77
N ALA A 111 -0.64 10.99 14.44
CA ALA A 111 0.33 11.73 13.63
C ALA A 111 -0.23 13.05 13.03
N SER A 112 -1.46 13.43 13.42
CA SER A 112 -2.13 14.66 12.99
C SER A 112 -1.77 15.86 13.89
#